data_AF-A0A9J6F6L6-F1
#
_entry.id   AF-A0A9J6F6L6-F1
#
_cell.length_a   1.000
_cell.length_b   1.000
_cell.length_c   1.000
_cell.angle_alpha   90.00
_cell.angle_beta   90.00
_cell.angle_gamma   90.00
#
_symmetry.space_group_name_H-M   'P 1'
#
loop_
_entity.id
_entity.type
_entity.pdbx_description
1 polymer ?
#
loop_
_entity_poly.entity_id
_entity_poly.type
_entity_poly.pdbx_seq_one_letter_code
_entity_poly.pdbx_strand_id
1 'polypeptide(L)'
;MAPGDTLTVFGFDCGLDSRPTVFVHGISPNRVCSACGLVPSAIALLPCRHVLCQPCHDRCREICEGRCCLDGEDIVRDDVVWSTFSTHSILGRKIQCWNAANGCNVSGLASEVLDHFYKECQHHKVPCPRCRQTVFHKDIVNHIRSGSCTQAAVTESVSSETVAHRSKRIFDVWKGLLKERSNTRLYWNVSTAWTTL
;
A
#
# COMPACT_ATOMS: atom_id res chain seq x y z
N MET A 1 23.15 -3.24 4.77
CA MET A 1 21.94 -2.47 5.14
C MET A 1 21.74 -2.62 6.63
N ALA A 2 21.56 -1.51 7.32
CA ALA A 2 21.44 -1.48 8.78
C ALA A 2 20.02 -1.89 9.21
N PRO A 3 19.84 -2.44 10.43
CA PRO A 3 18.51 -2.59 11.03
C PRO A 3 17.80 -1.22 11.12
N GLY A 4 16.53 -1.15 10.75
CA GLY A 4 15.76 0.10 10.75
C GLY A 4 15.79 0.88 9.43
N ASP A 5 16.43 0.35 8.38
CA ASP A 5 16.39 0.96 7.05
C ASP A 5 14.94 0.96 6.49
N THR A 6 14.58 2.08 5.87
CA THR A 6 13.29 2.25 5.17
C THR A 6 13.46 1.85 3.72
N LEU A 7 12.70 0.85 3.26
CA LEU A 7 12.72 0.37 1.89
C LEU A 7 11.32 0.26 1.33
N THR A 8 11.19 0.50 0.03
CA THR A 8 9.94 0.36 -0.69
C THR A 8 9.97 -0.94 -1.50
N VAL A 9 8.93 -1.75 -1.35
CA VAL A 9 8.77 -3.00 -2.11
C VAL A 9 7.87 -2.78 -3.34
N PHE A 10 8.04 -3.61 -4.36
CA PHE A 10 7.23 -3.55 -5.58
C PHE A 10 7.03 -4.94 -6.20
N GLY A 11 5.81 -5.24 -6.64
CA GLY A 11 5.46 -6.46 -7.35
C GLY A 11 5.12 -7.64 -6.44
N PHE A 12 4.74 -7.40 -5.17
CA PHE A 12 4.41 -8.44 -4.20
C PHE A 12 2.93 -8.48 -3.83
N ASP A 13 2.40 -7.38 -3.31
CA ASP A 13 1.02 -7.25 -2.84
C ASP A 13 0.60 -5.78 -2.82
N CYS A 14 -0.64 -5.47 -3.22
CA CYS A 14 -1.10 -4.08 -3.32
C CYS A 14 -1.17 -3.34 -1.99
N GLY A 15 -1.22 -4.06 -0.86
CA GLY A 15 -1.16 -3.49 0.47
C GLY A 15 0.25 -3.09 0.91
N LEU A 16 1.29 -3.68 0.32
CA LEU A 16 2.69 -3.43 0.63
C LEU A 16 3.39 -2.56 -0.41
N ASP A 17 3.04 -2.77 -1.69
CA ASP A 17 3.73 -2.16 -2.81
C ASP A 17 3.68 -0.64 -2.75
N SER A 18 4.78 -0.02 -3.15
CA SER A 18 4.94 1.45 -3.20
C SER A 18 4.84 2.17 -1.85
N ARG A 19 4.94 1.43 -0.74
CA ARG A 19 5.00 2.01 0.61
C ARG A 19 6.41 1.96 1.19
N PRO A 20 6.97 3.10 1.60
CA PRO A 20 8.20 3.13 2.39
C PRO A 20 7.96 2.35 3.70
N THR A 21 8.69 1.26 3.87
CA THR A 21 8.48 0.31 4.97
C THR A 21 9.75 0.19 5.78
N VAL A 22 9.65 0.41 7.09
CA VAL A 22 10.77 0.24 8.02
C VAL A 22 10.90 -1.24 8.35
N PHE A 23 11.95 -1.88 7.85
CA PHE A 23 12.24 -3.27 8.16
C PHE A 23 13.03 -3.37 9.46
N VAL A 24 12.52 -4.17 10.41
CA VAL A 24 13.19 -4.39 11.70
C VAL A 24 14.55 -5.07 11.48
N HIS A 25 14.61 -5.98 10.51
CA HIS A 25 15.85 -6.61 10.07
C HIS A 25 16.09 -6.26 8.60
N GLY A 26 17.32 -5.86 8.28
CA GLY A 26 17.71 -5.44 6.94
C GLY A 26 17.34 -6.45 5.85
N ILE A 27 17.11 -5.92 4.65
CA ILE A 27 16.99 -6.73 3.44
C ILE A 27 18.39 -6.89 2.84
N SER A 28 18.67 -8.10 2.33
CA SER A 28 19.95 -8.40 1.70
C SER A 28 20.17 -7.47 0.50
N PRO A 29 21.36 -6.87 0.32
CA PRO A 29 21.62 -5.93 -0.78
C PRO A 29 21.34 -6.51 -2.17
N ASN A 30 21.54 -7.82 -2.35
CA ASN A 30 21.23 -8.54 -3.58
C ASN A 30 19.73 -8.67 -3.88
N ARG A 31 18.85 -8.10 -3.04
CA ARG A 31 17.40 -7.99 -3.30
C ARG A 31 16.97 -6.55 -3.56
N VAL A 32 17.89 -5.61 -3.56
CA VAL A 32 17.64 -4.18 -3.79
C VAL A 32 18.15 -3.83 -5.18
N CYS A 33 17.30 -3.20 -5.99
CA CYS A 33 17.71 -2.68 -7.28
C CYS A 33 18.78 -1.60 -7.09
N SER A 34 19.96 -1.80 -7.66
CA SER A 34 21.09 -0.87 -7.63
C SER A 34 20.77 0.46 -8.31
N ALA A 35 19.82 0.51 -9.26
CA ALA A 35 19.45 1.73 -9.96
C ALA A 35 18.37 2.57 -9.24
N CYS A 36 17.32 1.94 -8.70
CA CYS A 36 16.18 2.65 -8.13
C CYS A 36 15.99 2.47 -6.61
N GLY A 37 16.79 1.61 -5.96
CA GLY A 37 16.71 1.36 -4.52
C GLY A 37 15.48 0.58 -4.05
N LEU A 38 14.57 0.21 -4.96
CA LEU A 38 13.40 -0.60 -4.62
C LEU A 38 13.79 -2.05 -4.37
N VAL A 39 12.99 -2.76 -3.57
CA VAL A 39 13.03 -4.21 -3.43
C VAL A 39 11.95 -4.80 -4.33
N PRO A 40 12.27 -5.27 -5.55
CA PRO A 40 11.29 -5.84 -6.46
C PRO A 40 11.04 -7.33 -6.17
N SER A 41 9.92 -7.87 -6.67
CA SER A 41 9.67 -9.31 -6.69
C SER A 41 10.47 -10.07 -7.76
N ALA A 42 11.08 -9.36 -8.71
CA ALA A 42 11.98 -9.93 -9.71
C ALA A 42 13.23 -9.07 -9.91
N ILE A 43 14.40 -9.72 -9.96
CA ILE A 43 15.69 -9.08 -10.18
C ILE A 43 16.49 -9.78 -11.28
N ALA A 44 17.27 -8.99 -12.01
CA ALA A 44 18.34 -9.41 -12.89
C ALA A 44 19.69 -9.13 -12.22
N LEU A 45 20.49 -10.18 -12.00
CA LEU A 45 21.90 -10.06 -11.62
C LEU A 45 22.74 -9.98 -12.90
N LEU A 46 23.44 -8.88 -13.06
CA LEU A 46 24.33 -8.63 -14.20
C LEU A 46 25.74 -9.20 -13.95
N PRO A 47 26.55 -9.40 -15.01
CA PRO A 47 27.94 -9.88 -14.89
C PRO A 47 28.82 -8.96 -14.03
N CYS A 48 28.59 -7.64 -14.12
CA CYS A 48 29.23 -6.64 -13.29
C CYS A 48 28.74 -6.62 -11.82
N ARG A 49 27.91 -7.59 -11.42
CA ARG A 49 27.35 -7.80 -10.08
C ARG A 49 26.29 -6.79 -9.64
N HIS A 50 25.94 -5.82 -10.50
CA HIS A 50 24.79 -4.97 -10.28
C HIS A 50 23.49 -5.77 -10.35
N VAL A 51 22.52 -5.40 -9.50
CA VAL A 51 21.20 -6.02 -9.44
C VAL A 51 20.18 -5.02 -9.92
N LEU A 52 19.40 -5.34 -10.96
CA LEU A 52 18.37 -4.45 -11.49
C LEU A 52 16.98 -5.07 -11.35
N CYS A 53 15.97 -4.27 -11.02
CA CYS A 53 14.58 -4.71 -11.19
C CYS A 53 14.24 -4.77 -12.69
N GLN A 54 13.21 -5.54 -13.05
CA GLN A 54 12.83 -5.70 -14.46
C GLN A 54 12.62 -4.37 -15.21
N PRO A 55 11.86 -3.38 -14.69
CA PRO A 55 11.72 -2.10 -15.37
C PRO A 55 13.05 -1.35 -15.61
N CYS A 56 13.97 -1.38 -14.64
CA CYS A 56 15.27 -0.75 -14.79
C CYS A 56 16.18 -1.50 -15.76
N HIS A 57 16.14 -2.84 -15.74
CA HIS A 57 16.88 -3.68 -16.66
C HIS A 57 16.42 -3.47 -18.11
N ASP A 58 15.11 -3.49 -18.36
CA ASP A 58 14.56 -3.33 -19.70
C ASP A 58 14.92 -1.95 -20.26
N ARG A 59 14.79 -0.90 -19.44
CA ARG A 59 15.19 0.46 -19.82
C ARG A 59 16.70 0.60 -20.05
N CYS A 60 17.52 -0.08 -19.24
CA CYS A 60 18.97 -0.13 -19.43
C CYS A 60 19.32 -0.77 -20.79
N ARG A 61 18.67 -1.88 -21.15
CA ARG A 61 18.91 -2.56 -22.43
C ARG A 61 18.52 -1.70 -23.64
N GLU A 62 17.47 -0.91 -23.51
CA GLU A 62 17.02 0.00 -24.56
C GLU A 62 18.00 1.14 -24.82
N ILE A 63 18.61 1.71 -23.77
CA ILE A 63 19.43 2.93 -23.90
C ILE A 63 20.92 2.63 -24.04
N CYS A 64 21.43 1.57 -23.41
CA CYS A 64 22.87 1.38 -23.22
C CYS A 64 23.51 0.38 -24.21
N GLU A 65 22.80 -0.03 -25.27
CA GLU A 65 23.33 -0.86 -26.36
C GLU A 65 24.02 -2.15 -25.90
N GLY A 66 23.53 -2.77 -24.81
CA GLY A 66 24.14 -3.97 -24.24
C GLY A 66 25.20 -3.70 -23.18
N ARG A 67 25.34 -2.48 -22.68
CA ARG A 67 26.15 -2.14 -21.50
C ARG A 67 25.28 -1.92 -20.26
N CYS A 68 25.87 -2.09 -19.09
CA CYS A 68 25.24 -1.73 -17.83
C CYS A 68 25.14 -0.20 -17.69
N CYS A 69 23.99 0.29 -17.24
CA CYS A 69 23.74 1.72 -17.07
C CYS A 69 24.43 2.34 -15.85
N LEU A 70 25.04 1.52 -14.98
CA LEU A 70 25.64 1.97 -13.73
C LEU A 70 27.16 2.13 -13.84
N ASP A 71 27.84 1.22 -14.57
CA ASP A 71 29.29 1.20 -14.71
C ASP A 71 29.79 1.17 -16.17
N GLY A 72 28.89 0.96 -17.15
CA GLY A 72 29.24 0.91 -18.56
C GLY A 72 29.87 -0.41 -19.02
N GLU A 73 29.95 -1.42 -18.14
CA GLU A 73 30.49 -2.74 -18.48
C GLU A 73 29.57 -3.48 -19.46
N ASP A 74 30.15 -4.27 -20.36
CA ASP A 74 29.38 -5.04 -21.35
C ASP A 74 28.54 -6.13 -20.67
N ILE A 75 27.27 -6.22 -21.08
CA ILE A 75 26.32 -7.26 -20.69
C ILE A 75 26.22 -8.26 -21.84
N VAL A 76 26.90 -9.39 -21.69
CA VAL A 76 26.66 -10.54 -22.55
C VAL A 76 25.28 -11.11 -22.22
N ARG A 77 24.39 -11.21 -23.23
CA ARG A 77 22.96 -11.51 -23.05
C ARG A 77 22.68 -12.78 -22.23
N ASP A 78 23.55 -13.79 -22.32
CA ASP A 78 23.37 -15.08 -21.66
C ASP A 78 23.88 -15.12 -20.21
N ASP A 79 24.56 -14.06 -19.76
CA ASP A 79 25.15 -14.00 -18.41
C ASP A 79 24.24 -13.30 -17.39
N VAL A 80 23.01 -12.92 -17.78
CA VAL A 80 22.03 -12.31 -16.88
C VAL A 80 21.24 -13.38 -16.15
N VAL A 81 21.40 -13.44 -14.82
CA VAL A 81 20.69 -14.41 -13.97
C VAL A 81 19.45 -13.75 -13.37
N TRP A 82 18.29 -14.31 -13.67
CA TRP A 82 17.01 -13.85 -13.10
C TRP A 82 16.67 -14.59 -11.81
N SER A 83 16.12 -13.86 -10.85
CA SER A 83 15.57 -14.42 -9.62
C SER A 83 14.23 -13.76 -9.30
N THR A 84 13.27 -14.58 -8.86
CA THR A 84 11.97 -14.11 -8.39
C THR A 84 11.77 -14.43 -6.91
N PHE A 85 10.99 -13.61 -6.24
CA PHE A 85 10.71 -13.73 -4.82
C PHE A 85 9.21 -13.74 -4.61
N SER A 86 8.73 -14.72 -3.85
CA SER A 86 7.30 -14.82 -3.53
C SER A 86 6.86 -13.71 -2.57
N THR A 87 5.57 -13.36 -2.62
CA THR A 87 4.92 -12.46 -1.66
C THR A 87 5.12 -12.92 -0.22
N HIS A 88 5.09 -14.22 0.04
CA HIS A 88 5.37 -14.81 1.35
C HIS A 88 6.76 -14.39 1.89
N SER A 89 7.75 -14.20 1.02
CA SER A 89 9.11 -13.79 1.42
C SER A 89 9.18 -12.38 2.03
N ILE A 90 8.20 -11.52 1.73
CA ILE A 90 8.05 -10.19 2.32
C ILE A 90 7.04 -10.21 3.46
N LEU A 91 5.91 -10.90 3.30
CA LEU A 91 4.89 -11.01 4.35
C LEU A 91 5.42 -11.60 5.66
N GLY A 92 6.39 -12.54 5.57
CA GLY A 92 7.08 -13.10 6.73
C GLY A 92 8.18 -12.23 7.34
N ARG A 93 8.45 -11.02 6.82
CA ARG A 93 9.46 -10.11 7.39
C ARG A 93 8.87 -9.29 8.52
N LYS A 94 9.67 -9.02 9.56
CA LYS A 94 9.28 -8.08 10.62
C LYS A 94 9.42 -6.63 10.15
N ILE A 95 8.34 -5.86 10.28
CA ILE A 95 8.27 -4.44 9.92
C ILE A 95 7.63 -3.61 11.04
N GLN A 96 7.80 -2.29 10.98
CA GLN A 96 7.02 -1.36 11.80
C GLN A 96 5.75 -0.91 11.06
N CYS A 97 4.70 -0.58 11.81
CA CYS A 97 3.50 0.03 11.25
C CYS A 97 3.85 1.31 10.48
N TRP A 98 3.23 1.52 9.31
CA TRP A 98 3.43 2.75 8.51
C TRP A 98 3.01 4.04 9.23
N ASN A 99 2.26 3.93 10.33
CA ASN A 99 1.93 5.04 11.23
C ASN A 99 2.90 5.15 12.44
N ALA A 100 4.09 4.57 12.40
CA ALA A 100 5.06 4.67 13.48
C ALA A 100 5.47 6.12 13.77
N ALA A 101 5.75 6.90 12.73
CA ALA A 101 6.01 8.34 12.84
C ALA A 101 4.81 9.15 13.39
N ASN A 102 3.62 8.55 13.38
CA ASN A 102 2.38 9.11 13.92
C ASN A 102 2.08 8.64 15.36
N GLY A 103 2.99 7.88 15.98
CA GLY A 103 2.85 7.39 17.35
C GLY A 103 2.36 5.94 17.48
N CYS A 104 2.18 5.21 16.38
CA CYS A 104 1.88 3.78 16.46
C CYS A 104 3.12 2.97 16.84
N ASN A 105 3.05 2.18 17.91
CA ASN A 105 4.17 1.35 18.37
C ASN A 105 4.10 -0.12 17.89
N VAL A 106 3.15 -0.46 17.02
CA VAL A 106 3.00 -1.83 16.51
C VAL A 106 4.13 -2.17 15.54
N SER A 107 4.76 -3.32 15.79
CA SER A 107 5.69 -3.99 14.89
C SER A 107 5.43 -5.50 14.95
N GLY A 108 5.67 -6.20 13.85
CA GLY A 108 5.30 -7.61 13.72
C GLY A 108 5.60 -8.11 12.31
N LEU A 109 5.13 -9.31 11.96
CA LEU A 109 5.21 -9.79 10.58
C LEU A 109 4.46 -8.82 9.66
N ALA A 110 4.94 -8.62 8.44
CA ALA A 110 4.33 -7.71 7.51
C ALA A 110 2.86 -8.07 7.22
N SER A 111 2.49 -9.35 7.23
CA SER A 111 1.08 -9.78 7.19
C SER A 111 0.24 -9.25 8.36
N GLU A 112 0.76 -9.38 9.59
CA GLU A 112 0.08 -8.94 10.82
C GLU A 112 -0.02 -7.41 10.87
N VAL A 113 1.06 -6.72 10.49
CA VAL A 113 1.10 -5.26 10.44
C VAL A 113 0.17 -4.73 9.35
N LEU A 114 0.01 -5.44 8.23
CA LEU A 114 -0.94 -5.09 7.18
C LEU A 114 -2.38 -5.19 7.71
N ASP A 115 -2.72 -6.29 8.37
CA ASP A 115 -4.03 -6.46 9.01
C ASP A 115 -4.31 -5.37 10.06
N HIS A 116 -3.35 -5.14 10.96
CA HIS A 116 -3.41 -4.06 11.93
C HIS A 116 -3.62 -2.70 11.25
N PHE A 117 -2.83 -2.40 10.21
CA PHE A 117 -2.89 -1.13 9.52
C PHE A 117 -4.30 -0.89 8.98
N TYR A 118 -4.93 -1.86 8.33
CA TYR A 118 -6.26 -1.62 7.74
C TYR A 118 -7.41 -1.67 8.73
N LYS A 119 -7.34 -2.52 9.75
CA LYS A 119 -8.49 -2.86 10.59
C LYS A 119 -8.47 -2.17 11.96
N GLU A 120 -7.29 -1.87 12.49
CA GLU A 120 -7.12 -1.57 13.92
C GLU A 120 -6.37 -0.26 14.20
N CYS A 121 -5.55 0.22 13.26
CA CYS A 121 -4.65 1.34 13.53
C CYS A 121 -5.39 2.65 13.82
N GLN A 122 -5.30 3.11 15.08
CA GLN A 122 -5.93 4.36 15.51
C GLN A 122 -5.14 5.62 15.15
N HIS A 123 -3.94 5.46 14.59
CA HIS A 123 -3.02 6.55 14.24
C HIS A 123 -3.12 6.98 12.77
N HIS A 124 -4.14 6.50 12.05
CA HIS A 124 -4.48 7.02 10.74
C HIS A 124 -4.84 8.49 10.83
N LYS A 125 -4.31 9.26 9.90
CA LYS A 125 -4.67 10.66 9.72
C LYS A 125 -5.74 10.77 8.63
N VAL A 126 -6.79 11.52 8.91
CA VAL A 126 -7.90 11.75 7.99
C VAL A 126 -8.18 13.26 7.90
N PRO A 127 -8.56 13.78 6.71
CA PRO A 127 -8.99 15.16 6.59
C PRO A 127 -10.37 15.31 7.24
N CYS A 128 -10.53 16.31 8.11
CA CYS A 128 -11.85 16.66 8.63
C CYS A 128 -12.74 17.14 7.48
N PRO A 129 -13.95 16.58 7.28
CA PRO A 129 -14.82 16.98 6.18
C PRO A 129 -15.37 18.41 6.32
N ARG A 130 -15.28 19.02 7.51
CA ARG A 130 -15.76 20.39 7.77
C ARG A 130 -14.68 21.44 7.51
N CYS A 131 -13.51 21.30 8.14
CA CYS A 131 -12.46 22.32 8.09
C CYS A 131 -11.22 21.90 7.28
N ARG A 132 -11.19 20.68 6.72
CA ARG A 132 -10.06 20.08 6.00
C ARG A 132 -8.78 19.86 6.80
N GLN A 133 -8.73 20.26 8.06
CA GLN A 133 -7.60 19.95 8.94
C GLN A 133 -7.40 18.44 9.05
N THR A 134 -6.15 18.00 8.87
CA THR A 134 -5.76 16.61 9.07
C THR A 134 -5.68 16.30 10.56
N VAL A 135 -6.47 15.34 11.02
CA VAL A 135 -6.53 14.90 12.42
C VAL A 135 -6.45 13.38 12.49
N PHE A 136 -6.15 12.82 13.67
CA PHE A 136 -6.22 11.37 13.83
C PHE A 136 -7.67 10.88 13.75
N HIS A 137 -7.86 9.71 13.14
CA HIS A 137 -9.16 9.09 12.98
C HIS A 137 -9.84 8.86 14.34
N LYS A 138 -9.08 8.46 15.36
CA LYS A 138 -9.58 8.31 16.75
C LYS A 138 -10.07 9.63 17.36
N ASP A 139 -9.55 10.77 16.90
CA ASP A 139 -9.80 12.09 17.50
C ASP A 139 -10.80 12.94 16.68
N ILE A 140 -11.29 12.45 15.53
CA ILE A 140 -12.14 13.23 14.61
C ILE A 140 -13.42 13.73 15.28
N VAL A 141 -14.06 12.91 16.11
CA VAL A 141 -15.30 13.29 16.83
C VAL A 141 -15.00 14.37 17.87
N ASN A 142 -13.90 14.22 18.61
CA ASN A 142 -13.47 15.20 19.61
C ASN A 142 -13.12 16.53 18.96
N HIS A 143 -12.37 16.50 17.86
CA HIS A 143 -12.07 17.69 17.04
C HIS A 143 -13.36 18.41 16.62
N ILE A 144 -14.35 17.69 16.08
CA ILE A 144 -15.64 18.25 15.65
C ILE A 144 -16.40 18.90 16.82
N ARG A 145 -16.34 18.31 18.02
CA ARG A 145 -17.05 18.81 19.20
C ARG A 145 -16.33 19.93 19.93
N SER A 146 -15.01 20.01 19.81
CA SER A 146 -14.15 20.94 20.58
C SER A 146 -14.32 22.43 20.24
N GLY A 147 -15.15 22.77 19.25
CA GLY A 147 -15.32 24.15 18.77
C GLY A 147 -14.15 24.68 17.93
N SER A 148 -12.98 24.03 17.97
CA SER A 148 -11.82 24.38 17.12
C SER A 148 -11.99 23.96 15.65
N CYS A 149 -13.05 23.21 15.35
CA CYS A 149 -13.41 22.78 14.00
C CYS A 149 -14.22 23.88 13.29
N THR A 150 -13.56 24.98 12.92
CA THR A 150 -14.19 26.06 12.15
C THR A 150 -14.01 25.82 10.66
N GLN A 151 -15.09 25.92 9.87
CA GLN A 151 -14.95 26.03 8.43
C GLN A 151 -14.03 27.21 8.13
N ALA A 152 -13.02 27.02 7.28
CA ALA A 152 -12.39 28.16 6.65
C ALA A 152 -13.52 28.94 5.98
N ALA A 153 -13.74 30.19 6.37
CA ALA A 153 -14.72 31.04 5.73
C ALA A 153 -14.29 31.16 4.26
N VAL A 154 -14.94 30.40 3.38
CA VAL A 154 -14.80 30.57 1.95
C VAL A 154 -15.48 31.90 1.67
N THR A 155 -14.69 32.98 1.63
CA THR A 155 -15.12 34.23 1.00
C THR A 155 -15.14 34.00 -0.50
N GLU A 156 -16.13 33.23 -0.96
CA GLU A 156 -16.57 33.23 -2.35
C GLU A 156 -18.02 33.67 -2.34
N SER A 157 -18.23 34.90 -2.76
CA SER A 157 -19.52 35.41 -3.20
C SER A 157 -19.97 34.60 -4.42
N VAL A 158 -20.65 33.47 -4.20
CA VAL A 158 -21.43 32.80 -5.24
C VAL A 158 -22.77 32.38 -4.64
N SER A 159 -23.82 32.79 -5.35
CA SER A 159 -25.23 32.68 -5.04
C SER A 159 -25.65 31.29 -4.54
N SER A 160 -26.46 31.33 -3.49
CA SER A 160 -27.17 30.22 -2.85
C SER A 160 -27.91 29.33 -3.84
N GLU A 161 -27.41 28.11 -4.02
CA GLU A 161 -28.18 26.86 -4.21
C GLU A 161 -27.18 25.69 -4.37
N THR A 162 -27.49 24.52 -3.79
CA THR A 162 -26.96 23.16 -4.12
C THR A 162 -26.22 22.31 -3.06
N VAL A 163 -26.04 22.71 -1.79
CA VAL A 163 -25.43 21.78 -0.80
C VAL A 163 -26.38 20.66 -0.35
N ALA A 164 -27.69 20.93 -0.26
CA ALA A 164 -28.68 19.94 0.20
C ALA A 164 -28.95 18.81 -0.81
N HIS A 165 -28.74 19.06 -2.12
CA HIS A 165 -29.10 18.11 -3.18
C HIS A 165 -28.07 16.97 -3.32
N ARG A 166 -26.80 17.23 -2.98
CA ARG A 166 -25.70 16.25 -3.12
C ARG A 166 -25.72 15.20 -2.01
N SER A 167 -26.08 15.57 -0.78
CA SER A 167 -26.18 14.63 0.36
C SER A 167 -27.31 13.61 0.20
N LYS A 168 -28.42 13.99 -0.45
CA LYS A 168 -29.55 13.09 -0.67
C LYS A 168 -29.19 11.93 -1.60
N ARG A 169 -28.45 12.23 -2.69
CA ARG A 169 -27.99 11.21 -3.66
C ARG A 169 -27.04 10.18 -3.05
N ILE A 170 -26.11 10.58 -2.18
CA ILE A 170 -25.19 9.65 -1.54
C ILE A 170 -25.93 8.73 -0.56
N PHE A 171 -26.87 9.27 0.21
CA PHE A 171 -27.68 8.48 1.15
C PHE A 171 -28.61 7.49 0.42
N ASP A 172 -29.18 7.89 -0.72
CA ASP A 172 -30.04 7.02 -1.52
C ASP A 172 -29.26 5.91 -2.24
N VAL A 173 -28.02 6.18 -2.69
CA VAL A 173 -27.10 5.15 -3.21
C VAL A 173 -26.72 4.14 -2.11
N TRP A 174 -26.44 4.62 -0.89
CA TRP A 174 -26.09 3.73 0.23
C TRP A 174 -27.27 2.84 0.67
N LYS A 175 -28.50 3.39 0.66
CA LYS A 175 -29.73 2.63 0.92
C LYS A 175 -29.97 1.54 -0.13
N GLY A 176 -29.64 1.79 -1.40
CA GLY A 176 -29.73 0.79 -2.48
C GLY A 176 -28.82 -0.42 -2.23
N LEU A 177 -27.54 -0.16 -1.90
CA LEU A 177 -26.55 -1.21 -1.69
C LEU A 177 -26.81 -2.07 -0.44
N LEU A 178 -27.39 -1.50 0.62
CA LEU A 178 -27.80 -2.27 1.80
C LEU A 178 -28.99 -3.21 1.51
N LYS A 179 -29.87 -2.83 0.58
CA LYS A 179 -31.03 -3.64 0.20
C LYS A 179 -30.62 -4.85 -0.65
N GLU A 180 -29.61 -4.71 -1.50
CA GLU A 180 -29.01 -5.82 -2.26
C GLU A 180 -28.24 -6.81 -1.38
N ARG A 181 -27.55 -6.31 -0.34
CA ARG A 181 -26.82 -7.15 0.62
C ARG A 181 -27.74 -7.91 1.59
N SER A 182 -28.97 -7.43 1.76
CA SER A 182 -30.01 -8.13 2.54
C SER A 182 -30.69 -9.24 1.74
N ASN A 183 -30.68 -9.17 0.41
CA ASN A 183 -31.35 -10.14 -0.48
C ASN A 183 -30.46 -11.33 -0.90
N THR A 184 -29.18 -11.33 -0.53
CA THR A 184 -28.21 -12.39 -0.86
C THR A 184 -27.92 -13.36 0.29
N ARG A 185 -28.75 -13.36 1.35
CA ARG A 185 -28.63 -14.26 2.51
C ARG A 185 -29.61 -15.47 2.49
N LEU A 186 -30.10 -15.88 1.31
CA LEU A 186 -31.04 -17.00 1.15
C LEU A 186 -30.55 -18.15 0.26
N TYR A 187 -29.25 -18.32 0.08
CA TYR A 187 -28.71 -19.58 -0.42
C TYR A 187 -27.45 -19.90 0.36
N TRP A 188 -27.57 -20.71 1.41
CA TRP A 188 -26.64 -21.75 1.86
C TRP A 188 -27.19 -22.39 3.15
N ASN A 189 -27.21 -23.74 3.15
CA ASN A 189 -27.78 -24.72 4.10
C ASN A 189 -29.19 -25.20 3.69
N VAL A 190 -29.34 -26.44 3.21
CA VAL A 190 -29.02 -27.66 3.96
C VAL A 190 -28.29 -28.71 3.13
N SER A 191 -27.35 -29.35 3.81
CA SER A 191 -26.50 -30.47 3.43
C SER A 191 -27.27 -31.80 3.30
N THR A 192 -26.65 -32.74 2.54
CA THR A 192 -26.69 -34.21 2.66
C THR A 192 -28.03 -34.95 2.51
N ALA A 193 -28.07 -35.98 1.62
CA ALA A 193 -28.31 -37.40 2.00
C ALA A 193 -28.88 -38.32 0.89
N TRP A 194 -28.08 -39.34 0.52
CA TRP A 194 -28.42 -40.76 0.24
C TRP A 194 -29.34 -41.20 -0.93
N THR A 195 -28.70 -41.92 -1.87
CA THR A 195 -29.00 -43.26 -2.42
C THR A 195 -30.44 -43.69 -2.76
N THR A 196 -30.64 -44.15 -4.02
CA THR A 196 -31.04 -45.52 -4.45
C THR A 196 -31.98 -45.47 -5.67
N LEU A 197 -31.51 -45.99 -6.81
CA LEU A 197 -32.16 -47.00 -7.66
C LEU A 197 -31.24 -47.34 -8.84
#